data_AF-A0A3L7TEJ2-F1
#
_entry.id   AF-A0A3L7TEJ2-F1
#
_cell.length_a   1.000
_cell.length_b   1.000
_cell.length_c   1.000
_cell.angle_alpha   90.00
_cell.angle_beta   90.00
_cell.angle_gamma   90.00
#
_symmetry.space_group_name_H-M   'P 1'
#
loop_
_entity.id
_entity.type
_entity.pdbx_description
1 polymer ?
#
loop_
_entity_poly.entity_id
_entity_poly.type
_entity_poly.pdbx_seq_one_letter_code
_entity_poly.pdbx_strand_id
1 'polypeptide(L)'
;MLPHTVAHSNDSASLPSQAMIIQGMQLRHRQRPEWGIGTVTRVENLTRAGITDQRVWVRFPNGGLKTLLRSAADLEVIGGTAAADHTFAARNHSADGGWLGAISTKKPEAAMAELPPEATDPFIPLERRLQHLLGLYRFAATGSSLMDWAVARSGLDDPLSQFTRTDLEGHFKLFVMDRDAQLGKLLHEARKNAISIDAIAAQAPPAARKMLQRFGAIKA
;
A
#
# COMPACT_ATOMS: atom_id res chain seq x y z
N MET A 1 2.68 18.52 -45.86
CA MET A 1 2.31 19.07 -44.54
C MET A 1 1.08 18.34 -44.04
N LEU A 2 1.20 17.61 -42.93
CA LEU A 2 0.21 17.37 -41.87
C LEU A 2 0.63 16.09 -41.08
N PRO A 3 0.90 16.18 -39.77
CA PRO A 3 1.32 15.04 -38.96
C PRO A 3 0.12 14.17 -38.54
N HIS A 4 0.29 12.85 -38.58
CA HIS A 4 -0.61 11.89 -37.93
C HIS A 4 -0.35 11.90 -36.43
N THR A 5 -1.27 12.49 -35.66
CA THR A 5 -1.29 12.39 -34.20
C THR A 5 -2.03 11.11 -33.80
N VAL A 6 -1.31 10.17 -33.20
CA VAL A 6 -1.85 8.95 -32.61
C VAL A 6 -2.62 9.32 -31.35
N ALA A 7 -3.95 9.21 -31.40
CA ALA A 7 -4.82 9.31 -30.23
C ALA A 7 -4.50 8.16 -29.26
N HIS A 8 -3.90 8.49 -28.12
CA HIS A 8 -3.83 7.58 -26.99
C HIS A 8 -5.22 7.52 -26.35
N SER A 9 -6.00 6.51 -26.75
CA SER A 9 -7.21 6.12 -26.02
C SER A 9 -6.77 5.57 -24.67
N ASN A 10 -6.78 6.42 -23.65
CA ASN A 10 -6.63 6.01 -22.27
C ASN A 10 -7.98 5.41 -21.85
N ASP A 11 -8.05 4.08 -21.81
CA ASP A 11 -9.23 3.32 -21.39
C ASP A 11 -9.48 3.57 -19.89
N SER A 12 -10.26 4.62 -19.58
CA SER A 12 -10.79 4.88 -18.25
C SER A 12 -11.86 3.85 -17.93
N ALA A 13 -11.44 2.70 -17.43
CA ALA A 13 -12.35 1.66 -16.95
C ALA A 13 -13.18 2.20 -15.78
N SER A 14 -14.45 2.52 -16.06
CA SER A 14 -15.46 2.72 -15.02
C SER A 14 -15.69 1.36 -14.36
N LEU A 15 -15.59 1.29 -13.03
CA LEU A 15 -15.80 0.03 -12.33
C LEU A 15 -17.24 -0.47 -12.52
N PRO A 16 -17.46 -1.78 -12.68
CA PRO A 16 -18.75 -2.37 -12.38
C PRO A 16 -19.09 -2.09 -10.92
N SER A 17 -20.38 -1.89 -10.61
CA SER A 17 -20.94 -1.52 -9.30
C SER A 17 -20.59 -2.46 -8.12
N GLN A 18 -19.68 -3.43 -8.29
CA GLN A 18 -19.30 -4.47 -7.33
C GLN A 18 -17.85 -4.39 -6.81
N ALA A 19 -16.93 -3.62 -7.43
CA ALA A 19 -15.55 -3.55 -6.93
C ALA A 19 -15.41 -2.76 -5.62
N MET A 20 -15.07 -3.47 -4.55
CA MET A 20 -14.92 -2.97 -3.18
C MET A 20 -13.80 -1.92 -3.07
N ILE A 21 -14.09 -0.78 -2.42
CA ILE A 21 -13.08 0.22 -2.06
C ILE A 21 -12.41 -0.24 -0.76
N ILE A 22 -11.09 -0.13 -0.71
CA ILE A 22 -10.24 -0.49 0.43
C ILE A 22 -9.35 0.70 0.84
N GLN A 23 -8.89 0.67 2.08
CA GLN A 23 -8.04 1.71 2.64
C GLN A 23 -6.71 1.79 1.88
N GLY A 24 -6.21 3.01 1.64
CA GLY A 24 -4.98 3.26 0.88
C GLY A 24 -5.18 3.42 -0.63
N MET A 25 -6.35 3.11 -1.19
CA MET A 25 -6.64 3.36 -2.61
C MET A 25 -6.59 4.85 -2.95
N GLN A 26 -6.18 5.17 -4.17
CA GLN A 26 -6.23 6.52 -4.71
C GLN A 26 -7.45 6.70 -5.59
N LEU A 27 -8.30 7.65 -5.22
CA LEU A 27 -9.58 7.92 -5.84
C LEU A 27 -9.65 9.36 -6.33
N ARG A 28 -10.32 9.58 -7.46
CA ARG A 28 -10.73 10.89 -7.95
C ARG A 28 -12.25 10.98 -7.92
N HIS A 29 -12.78 12.13 -7.49
CA HIS A 29 -14.22 12.40 -7.58
C HIS A 29 -14.53 13.05 -8.94
N ARG A 30 -15.32 12.39 -9.80
CA ARG A 30 -15.57 12.84 -11.18
C ARG A 30 -16.32 14.16 -11.26
N GLN A 31 -17.27 14.39 -10.34
CA GLN A 31 -18.05 15.64 -10.30
C GLN A 31 -17.34 16.79 -9.56
N ARG A 32 -16.21 16.50 -8.92
CA ARG A 32 -15.41 17.47 -8.14
C ARG A 32 -13.91 17.28 -8.45
N PRO A 33 -13.50 17.41 -9.73
CA PRO A 33 -12.11 17.18 -10.12
C PRO A 33 -11.14 18.16 -9.44
N GLU A 34 -11.62 19.32 -8.99
CA GLU A 34 -10.84 20.34 -8.29
C GLU A 34 -10.27 19.85 -6.95
N TRP A 35 -10.86 18.82 -6.34
CA TRP A 35 -10.32 18.22 -5.10
C TRP A 35 -9.02 17.45 -5.33
N GLY A 36 -8.74 17.06 -6.58
CA GLY A 36 -7.58 16.26 -6.96
C GLY A 36 -7.75 14.78 -6.66
N ILE A 37 -6.63 14.05 -6.69
CA ILE A 37 -6.57 12.62 -6.38
C ILE A 37 -6.40 12.48 -4.87
N GLY A 38 -7.37 11.86 -4.21
CA GLY A 38 -7.38 11.64 -2.77
C GLY A 38 -7.05 10.20 -2.39
N THR A 39 -6.53 10.02 -1.18
CA THR A 39 -6.20 8.69 -0.64
C THR A 39 -7.27 8.27 0.36
N VAL A 40 -7.78 7.04 0.24
CA VAL A 40 -8.73 6.46 1.19
C VAL A 40 -8.03 6.25 2.53
N THR A 41 -8.51 6.94 3.55
CA THR A 41 -7.98 6.85 4.91
C THR A 41 -8.73 5.83 5.75
N ARG A 42 -10.00 5.55 5.44
CA ARG A 42 -10.85 4.59 6.17
C ARG A 42 -11.98 4.08 5.28
N VAL A 43 -12.43 2.86 5.52
CA VAL A 43 -13.61 2.26 4.90
C VAL A 43 -14.47 1.60 5.98
N GLU A 44 -15.77 1.78 5.90
CA GLU A 44 -16.77 1.13 6.75
C GLU A 44 -17.80 0.48 5.83
N ASN A 45 -18.11 -0.80 6.07
CA ASN A 45 -19.15 -1.51 5.32
C ASN A 45 -20.50 -1.28 6.00
N LEU A 46 -21.49 -0.86 5.24
CA LEU A 46 -22.86 -0.69 5.69
C LEU A 46 -23.74 -1.72 5.01
N THR A 47 -24.36 -2.60 5.79
CA THR A 47 -25.40 -3.51 5.31
C THR A 47 -26.75 -2.96 5.75
N ARG A 48 -27.54 -2.42 4.81
CA ARG A 48 -28.93 -2.00 5.06
C ARG A 48 -29.87 -2.67 4.07
N ALA A 49 -30.90 -3.32 4.59
CA ALA A 49 -31.96 -3.96 3.79
C ALA A 49 -31.44 -4.93 2.70
N GLY A 50 -30.37 -5.69 3.00
CA GLY A 50 -29.79 -6.66 2.07
C GLY A 50 -28.87 -6.07 0.99
N ILE A 51 -28.67 -4.74 0.97
CA ILE A 51 -27.75 -4.06 0.06
C ILE A 51 -26.48 -3.70 0.84
N THR A 52 -25.34 -4.21 0.35
CA THR A 52 -24.01 -3.89 0.90
C THR A 52 -23.48 -2.63 0.22
N ASP A 53 -23.25 -1.58 1.01
CA ASP A 53 -22.61 -0.33 0.58
C ASP A 53 -21.36 -0.06 1.43
N GLN A 54 -20.54 0.90 1.02
CA GLN A 54 -19.34 1.28 1.75
C GLN A 54 -19.31 2.78 2.00
N ARG A 55 -19.12 3.18 3.25
CA ARG A 55 -18.75 4.54 3.61
C ARG A 55 -17.23 4.65 3.62
N VAL A 56 -16.71 5.55 2.81
CA VAL A 56 -15.28 5.75 2.63
C VAL A 56 -14.90 7.15 3.08
N TRP A 57 -13.80 7.26 3.82
CA TRP A 57 -13.17 8.54 4.13
C TRP A 57 -11.98 8.70 3.23
N VAL A 58 -11.95 9.80 2.48
CA VAL A 58 -10.92 10.08 1.48
C VAL A 58 -10.30 11.42 1.81
N ARG A 59 -8.98 11.45 1.96
CA ARG A 59 -8.22 12.69 2.12
C ARG A 59 -7.84 13.20 0.74
N PHE A 60 -8.50 14.26 0.30
CA PHE A 60 -8.15 14.99 -0.91
C PHE A 60 -7.18 16.15 -0.61
N PRO A 61 -6.18 16.41 -1.47
CA PRO A 61 -5.20 17.47 -1.25
C PRO A 61 -5.85 18.87 -1.23
N ASN A 62 -6.77 19.15 -2.16
CA ASN A 62 -7.45 20.45 -2.24
C ASN A 62 -8.86 20.44 -1.60
N GLY A 63 -9.42 19.25 -1.36
CA GLY A 63 -10.77 19.07 -0.81
C GLY A 63 -10.82 18.77 0.70
N GLY A 64 -9.68 18.47 1.32
CA GLY A 64 -9.60 18.01 2.70
C GLY A 64 -10.15 16.58 2.89
N LEU A 65 -10.49 16.22 4.13
CA LEU A 65 -11.09 14.92 4.43
C LEU A 65 -12.58 14.94 4.04
N LYS A 66 -13.01 14.01 3.19
CA LYS A 66 -14.40 13.83 2.76
C LYS A 66 -14.90 12.45 3.13
N THR A 67 -16.11 12.39 3.69
CA THR A 67 -16.84 11.14 3.93
C THR A 67 -17.84 10.95 2.80
N LEU A 68 -17.71 9.85 2.08
CA LEU A 68 -18.48 9.55 0.87
C LEU A 68 -19.10 8.16 0.99
N LEU A 69 -20.27 7.96 0.40
CA LEU A 69 -20.84 6.63 0.21
C LEU A 69 -20.46 6.13 -1.18
N ARG A 70 -20.02 4.89 -1.28
CA ARG A 70 -19.58 4.29 -2.55
C ARG A 70 -20.72 4.26 -3.56
N SER A 71 -21.93 3.91 -3.14
CA SER A 71 -23.10 3.89 -4.03
C SER A 71 -23.53 5.27 -4.54
N ALA A 72 -23.25 6.33 -3.77
CA ALA A 72 -23.73 7.68 -4.07
C ALA A 72 -22.65 8.60 -4.66
N ALA A 73 -21.38 8.25 -4.52
CA ALA A 73 -20.26 9.07 -4.97
C ALA A 73 -19.74 8.57 -6.31
N ASP A 74 -19.59 9.50 -7.26
CA ASP A 74 -19.05 9.23 -8.59
C ASP A 74 -17.51 9.18 -8.54
N LEU A 75 -17.01 8.08 -7.99
CA LEU A 75 -15.60 7.83 -7.67
C LEU A 75 -14.92 7.02 -8.78
N GLU A 76 -13.77 7.50 -9.22
CA GLU A 76 -12.89 6.84 -10.17
C GLU A 76 -11.60 6.39 -9.47
N VAL A 77 -11.23 5.12 -9.60
CA VAL A 77 -9.98 4.59 -9.06
C VAL A 77 -8.84 4.95 -10.02
N ILE A 78 -7.90 5.76 -9.54
CA ILE A 78 -6.75 6.20 -10.34
C ILE A 78 -5.55 5.25 -10.14
N GLY A 79 -5.49 4.56 -9.00
CA GLY A 79 -4.46 3.56 -8.70
C GLY A 79 -4.54 3.05 -7.25
N GLY A 80 -3.77 2.01 -6.94
CA GLY A 80 -3.59 1.54 -5.55
C GLY A 80 -4.27 0.22 -5.18
N THR A 81 -4.42 -0.74 -6.10
CA THR A 81 -4.94 -2.07 -5.78
C THR A 81 -3.94 -2.97 -5.03
N ALA A 82 -2.65 -2.90 -5.36
CA ALA A 82 -1.68 -3.89 -4.86
C ALA A 82 -1.38 -3.79 -3.34
N ALA A 83 -1.14 -2.59 -2.80
CA ALA A 83 -0.83 -2.42 -1.37
C ALA A 83 -1.99 -2.78 -0.45
N ALA A 84 -3.23 -2.49 -0.86
CA ALA A 84 -4.40 -2.57 -0.01
C ALA A 84 -4.93 -4.01 0.11
N ASP A 85 -4.81 -4.82 -0.95
CA ASP A 85 -5.13 -6.26 -0.94
C ASP A 85 -4.19 -7.07 -0.02
N HIS A 86 -3.07 -6.49 0.42
CA HIS A 86 -2.04 -7.17 1.21
C HIS A 86 -2.09 -6.87 2.71
N THR A 87 -3.10 -6.11 3.16
CA THR A 87 -3.34 -5.87 4.58
C THR A 87 -3.99 -7.06 5.27
N PHE A 88 -3.83 -7.18 6.59
CA PHE A 88 -4.50 -8.22 7.39
C PHE A 88 -6.02 -8.24 7.16
N ALA A 89 -6.67 -7.07 7.28
CA ALA A 89 -8.12 -6.95 7.12
C ALA A 89 -8.59 -7.40 5.72
N ALA A 90 -7.88 -7.02 4.66
CA ALA A 90 -8.21 -7.44 3.29
C ALA A 90 -8.11 -8.96 3.10
N ARG A 91 -7.07 -9.59 3.67
CA ARG A 91 -6.89 -11.05 3.59
C ARG A 91 -7.92 -11.81 4.44
N ASN A 92 -8.21 -11.29 5.63
CA ASN A 92 -9.21 -11.90 6.50
C ASN A 92 -10.59 -11.91 5.82
N HIS A 93 -11.00 -10.80 5.22
CA HIS A 93 -12.25 -10.74 4.45
C HIS A 93 -12.27 -11.65 3.22
N SER A 94 -11.13 -11.83 2.54
CA SER A 94 -11.03 -12.73 1.39
C SER A 94 -11.11 -14.20 1.81
N ALA A 95 -10.62 -14.55 3.01
CA ALA A 95 -10.71 -15.90 3.56
C ALA A 95 -12.15 -16.29 3.93
N ASP A 96 -12.97 -15.33 4.37
CA ASP A 96 -14.38 -15.54 4.75
C ASP A 96 -15.33 -15.76 3.54
N GLY A 97 -14.87 -15.54 2.31
CA GLY A 97 -15.69 -15.43 1.08
C GLY A 97 -16.05 -16.72 0.31
N GLY A 98 -15.87 -17.91 0.88
CA GLY A 98 -16.28 -19.18 0.27
C GLY A 98 -15.17 -19.96 -0.45
N TRP A 99 -15.51 -21.16 -0.96
CA TRP A 99 -14.67 -22.33 -1.34
C TRP A 99 -13.21 -22.11 -1.82
N LEU A 100 -12.89 -20.98 -2.47
CA LEU A 100 -11.51 -20.59 -2.84
C LEU A 100 -10.65 -20.09 -1.65
N GLY A 101 -11.25 -19.59 -0.58
CA GLY A 101 -10.57 -19.17 0.65
C GLY A 101 -9.86 -20.32 1.38
N ALA A 102 -10.36 -21.56 1.21
CA ALA A 102 -9.74 -22.76 1.77
C ALA A 102 -8.41 -23.14 1.09
N ILE A 103 -8.13 -22.63 -0.11
CA ILE A 103 -6.91 -22.92 -0.88
C ILE A 103 -5.80 -21.90 -0.56
N SER A 104 -6.15 -20.74 0.01
CA SER A 104 -5.17 -19.75 0.48
C SER A 104 -4.64 -20.18 1.85
N THR A 105 -3.62 -21.05 1.86
CA THR A 105 -3.01 -21.61 3.08
C THR A 105 -2.22 -20.58 3.91
N LYS A 106 -2.13 -19.32 3.45
CA LYS A 106 -1.42 -18.26 4.20
C LYS A 106 -2.35 -17.70 5.28
N LYS A 107 -2.03 -18.04 6.53
CA LYS A 107 -2.62 -17.43 7.73
C LYS A 107 -2.70 -15.90 7.58
N PRO A 108 -3.85 -15.27 7.84
CA PRO A 108 -4.01 -13.83 7.64
C PRO A 108 -3.00 -13.03 8.46
N GLU A 109 -2.57 -13.54 9.62
CA GLU A 109 -1.54 -12.94 10.49
C GLU A 109 -0.17 -12.87 9.80
N ALA A 110 0.13 -13.75 8.84
CA ALA A 110 1.36 -13.67 8.05
C ALA A 110 1.42 -12.38 7.21
N ALA A 111 0.26 -11.78 6.89
CA ALA A 111 0.20 -10.48 6.21
C ALA A 111 0.89 -9.37 7.00
N MET A 112 0.93 -9.49 8.33
CA MET A 112 1.55 -8.47 9.19
C MET A 112 3.04 -8.34 8.92
N ALA A 113 3.74 -9.47 8.75
CA ALA A 113 5.18 -9.51 8.55
C ALA A 113 5.61 -9.44 7.07
N GLU A 114 4.73 -9.84 6.13
CA GLU A 114 5.08 -9.90 4.71
C GLU A 114 5.37 -8.52 4.12
N LEU A 115 6.34 -8.44 3.21
CA LEU A 115 6.63 -7.20 2.51
C LEU A 115 5.54 -6.86 1.49
N PRO A 116 5.25 -5.56 1.27
CA PRO A 116 4.31 -5.14 0.24
C PRO A 116 4.81 -5.52 -1.17
N PRO A 117 3.90 -5.84 -2.12
CA PRO A 117 4.25 -6.26 -3.47
C PRO A 117 5.00 -5.18 -4.23
N GLU A 118 4.76 -3.91 -3.91
CA GLU A 118 5.49 -2.77 -4.47
C GLU A 118 7.01 -2.84 -4.24
N ALA A 119 7.46 -3.62 -3.26
CA ALA A 119 8.88 -3.82 -2.94
C ALA A 119 9.44 -5.20 -3.39
N THR A 120 8.58 -6.14 -3.78
CA THR A 120 8.97 -7.54 -4.04
C THR A 120 8.65 -8.02 -5.45
N ASP A 121 7.65 -7.43 -6.12
CA ASP A 121 7.19 -7.86 -7.43
C ASP A 121 8.25 -7.64 -8.53
N PRO A 122 8.76 -8.70 -9.19
CA PRO A 122 9.81 -8.59 -10.20
C PRO A 122 9.40 -7.78 -11.45
N PHE A 123 8.10 -7.60 -11.70
CA PHE A 123 7.61 -6.81 -12.84
C PHE A 123 7.58 -5.30 -12.54
N ILE A 124 7.73 -4.91 -11.29
CA ILE A 124 7.89 -3.50 -10.91
C ILE A 124 9.36 -3.09 -11.17
N PRO A 125 9.60 -1.95 -11.85
CA PRO A 125 10.95 -1.46 -12.10
C PRO A 125 11.79 -1.39 -10.83
N LEU A 126 13.08 -1.73 -10.94
CA LEU A 126 13.97 -1.84 -9.79
C LEU A 126 14.03 -0.55 -8.95
N GLU A 127 14.07 0.61 -9.61
CA GLU A 127 14.09 1.91 -8.92
C GLU A 127 12.83 2.13 -8.09
N ARG A 128 11.67 1.73 -8.63
CA ARG A 128 10.38 1.83 -7.94
C ARG A 128 10.33 0.89 -6.74
N ARG A 129 10.77 -0.37 -6.91
CA ARG A 129 10.88 -1.32 -5.80
C ARG A 129 11.78 -0.80 -4.67
N LEU A 130 12.95 -0.25 -5.03
CA LEU A 130 13.87 0.35 -4.07
C LEU A 130 13.24 1.56 -3.35
N GLN A 131 12.58 2.46 -4.07
CA GLN A 131 11.88 3.61 -3.47
C GLN A 131 10.84 3.15 -2.44
N HIS A 132 9.99 2.20 -2.81
CA HIS A 132 8.97 1.66 -1.91
C HIS A 132 9.57 0.97 -0.69
N LEU A 133 10.60 0.13 -0.89
CA LEU A 133 11.29 -0.57 0.19
C LEU A 133 11.99 0.40 1.16
N LEU A 134 12.67 1.43 0.64
CA LEU A 134 13.34 2.43 1.48
C LEU A 134 12.35 3.27 2.29
N GLY A 135 11.14 3.51 1.76
CA GLY A 135 10.04 4.12 2.50
C GLY A 135 9.63 3.36 3.76
N LEU A 136 9.85 2.03 3.81
CA LEU A 136 9.52 1.20 4.97
C LEU A 136 10.47 1.40 6.16
N TYR A 137 11.60 2.09 5.98
CA TYR A 137 12.49 2.47 7.09
C TYR A 137 11.97 3.64 7.92
N ARG A 138 10.82 4.22 7.56
CA ARG A 138 10.13 5.19 8.42
C ARG A 138 9.61 4.57 9.73
N PHE A 139 9.45 3.25 9.76
CA PHE A 139 8.93 2.52 10.90
C PHE A 139 10.04 1.99 11.82
N ALA A 140 9.81 2.05 13.12
CA ALA A 140 10.68 1.60 14.19
C ALA A 140 9.90 0.78 15.23
N ALA A 141 10.60 -0.06 16.01
CA ALA A 141 10.02 -0.89 17.07
C ALA A 141 9.65 -0.09 18.34
N THR A 142 9.46 1.22 18.24
CA THR A 142 9.18 2.11 19.36
C THR A 142 7.69 2.47 19.38
N GLY A 143 7.12 2.62 20.58
CA GLY A 143 5.68 2.73 20.86
C GLY A 143 4.79 3.29 19.73
N SER A 144 4.87 4.59 19.45
CA SER A 144 4.02 5.21 18.42
C SER A 144 4.31 4.70 17.01
N SER A 145 5.59 4.51 16.65
CA SER A 145 5.96 4.04 15.32
C SER A 145 5.57 2.58 15.06
N LEU A 146 5.56 1.73 16.09
CA LEU A 146 5.09 0.36 16.02
C LEU A 146 3.57 0.33 15.77
N MET A 147 2.83 1.21 16.45
CA MET A 147 1.38 1.34 16.24
C MET A 147 1.06 1.87 14.84
N ASP A 148 1.77 2.90 14.37
CA ASP A 148 1.62 3.42 13.00
C ASP A 148 1.92 2.36 11.95
N TRP A 149 2.93 1.53 12.18
CA TRP A 149 3.23 0.37 11.34
C TRP A 149 2.11 -0.67 11.39
N ALA A 150 1.63 -1.01 12.58
CA ALA A 150 0.58 -2.00 12.77
C ALA A 150 -0.72 -1.57 12.10
N VAL A 151 -1.11 -0.29 12.20
CA VAL A 151 -2.25 0.29 11.46
C VAL A 151 -2.02 0.17 9.96
N ALA A 152 -0.86 0.59 9.46
CA ALA A 152 -0.55 0.56 8.04
C ALA A 152 -0.52 -0.85 7.44
N ARG A 153 -0.13 -1.86 8.23
CA ARG A 153 -0.05 -3.26 7.78
C ARG A 153 -1.35 -4.03 8.01
N SER A 154 -2.09 -3.73 9.07
CA SER A 154 -3.33 -4.43 9.39
C SER A 154 -4.54 -3.87 8.65
N GLY A 155 -4.53 -2.58 8.32
CA GLY A 155 -5.72 -1.87 7.84
C GLY A 155 -6.77 -1.62 8.93
N LEU A 156 -6.41 -1.81 10.21
CA LEU A 156 -7.28 -1.60 11.35
C LEU A 156 -7.03 -0.22 11.97
N ASP A 157 -8.09 0.46 12.39
CA ASP A 157 -7.99 1.71 13.18
C ASP A 157 -7.35 1.45 14.55
N ASP A 158 -7.64 0.30 15.17
CA ASP A 158 -7.02 -0.17 16.40
C ASP A 158 -6.47 -1.61 16.23
N PRO A 159 -5.16 -1.77 15.97
CA PRO A 159 -4.52 -3.07 15.84
C PRO A 159 -4.58 -3.92 17.12
N LEU A 160 -4.71 -3.30 18.30
CA LEU A 160 -4.73 -4.02 19.58
C LEU A 160 -6.04 -4.79 19.80
N SER A 161 -7.06 -4.52 18.99
CA SER A 161 -8.30 -5.30 18.98
C SER A 161 -8.11 -6.74 18.46
N GLN A 162 -7.05 -6.98 17.68
CA GLN A 162 -6.75 -8.29 17.07
C GLN A 162 -5.41 -8.87 17.53
N PHE A 163 -4.44 -8.02 17.87
CA PHE A 163 -3.08 -8.45 18.22
C PHE A 163 -2.68 -7.94 19.60
N THR A 164 -1.96 -8.75 20.37
CA THR A 164 -1.30 -8.22 21.56
C THR A 164 -0.08 -7.38 21.16
N ARG A 165 0.38 -6.50 22.06
CA ARG A 165 1.62 -5.74 21.82
C ARG A 165 2.82 -6.65 21.56
N THR A 166 2.92 -7.76 22.28
CA THR A 166 3.99 -8.75 22.11
C THR A 166 3.94 -9.40 20.71
N ASP A 167 2.75 -9.69 20.21
CA ASP A 167 2.57 -10.23 18.85
C ASP A 167 3.04 -9.22 17.80
N LEU A 168 2.66 -7.95 17.95
CA LEU A 168 3.07 -6.87 17.05
C LEU A 168 4.59 -6.69 17.05
N GLU A 169 5.24 -6.73 18.21
CA GLU A 169 6.71 -6.67 18.32
C GLU A 169 7.37 -7.88 17.63
N GLY A 170 6.80 -9.08 17.79
CA GLY A 170 7.24 -10.29 17.11
C GLY A 170 7.11 -10.19 15.58
N HIS A 171 5.95 -9.77 15.08
CA HIS A 171 5.72 -9.56 13.64
C HIS A 171 6.61 -8.46 13.07
N PHE A 172 6.82 -7.37 13.81
CA PHE A 172 7.71 -6.29 13.39
C PHE A 172 9.16 -6.77 13.25
N LYS A 173 9.62 -7.63 14.16
CA LYS A 173 10.95 -8.23 14.08
C LYS A 173 11.13 -9.04 12.79
N LEU A 174 10.16 -9.88 12.44
CA LEU A 174 10.17 -10.64 11.18
C LEU A 174 10.16 -9.70 9.96
N PHE A 175 9.28 -8.69 9.97
CA PHE A 175 9.21 -7.66 8.93
C PHE A 175 10.54 -6.96 8.69
N VAL A 176 11.26 -6.58 9.76
CA VAL A 176 12.58 -5.94 9.65
C VAL A 176 13.60 -6.88 9.02
N MET A 177 13.61 -8.15 9.42
CA MET A 177 14.52 -9.17 8.85
C MET A 177 14.27 -9.33 7.35
N ASP A 178 13.01 -9.47 6.93
CA ASP A 178 12.64 -9.63 5.53
C ASP A 178 12.94 -8.37 4.72
N ARG A 179 12.63 -7.18 5.27
CA ARG A 179 12.93 -5.89 4.64
C ARG A 179 14.42 -5.74 4.36
N ASP A 180 15.26 -6.02 5.33
CA ASP A 180 16.71 -5.85 5.21
C ASP A 180 17.32 -6.91 4.27
N ALA A 181 16.78 -8.14 4.27
CA ALA A 181 17.16 -9.17 3.32
C ALA A 181 16.79 -8.79 1.88
N GLN A 182 15.58 -8.24 1.67
CA GLN A 182 15.14 -7.77 0.37
C GLN A 182 15.96 -6.58 -0.11
N LEU A 183 16.36 -5.67 0.79
CA LEU A 183 17.23 -4.55 0.44
C LEU A 183 18.56 -5.05 -0.10
N GLY A 184 19.18 -6.03 0.57
CA GLY A 184 20.42 -6.65 0.10
C GLY A 184 20.30 -7.22 -1.32
N LYS A 185 19.17 -7.89 -1.63
CA LYS A 185 18.90 -8.43 -2.97
C LYS A 185 18.76 -7.33 -4.03
N LEU A 186 17.94 -6.30 -3.77
CA LEU A 186 17.73 -5.21 -4.73
C LEU A 186 19.01 -4.38 -4.96
N LEU A 187 19.84 -4.19 -3.93
CA LEU A 187 21.13 -3.51 -4.08
C LEU A 187 22.13 -4.35 -4.88
N HIS A 188 22.13 -5.67 -4.71
CA HIS A 188 22.94 -6.57 -5.54
C HIS A 188 22.50 -6.51 -7.01
N GLU A 189 21.19 -6.54 -7.27
CA GLU A 189 20.60 -6.39 -8.60
C GLU A 189 20.97 -5.03 -9.23
N ALA A 190 20.86 -3.93 -8.48
CA ALA A 190 21.22 -2.60 -8.96
C ALA A 190 22.70 -2.52 -9.36
N ARG A 191 23.59 -3.08 -8.53
CA ARG A 191 25.03 -3.15 -8.82
C ARG A 191 25.31 -3.97 -10.07
N LYS A 192 24.67 -5.14 -10.21
CA LYS A 192 24.83 -6.02 -11.39
C LYS A 192 24.41 -5.32 -12.68
N ASN A 193 23.36 -4.50 -12.62
CA ASN A 193 22.81 -3.78 -13.76
C ASN A 193 23.39 -2.36 -13.93
N ALA A 194 24.40 -1.98 -13.15
CA ALA A 194 25.02 -0.64 -13.15
C ALA A 194 24.01 0.52 -12.99
N ILE A 195 22.94 0.30 -12.23
CA ILE A 195 21.91 1.32 -11.94
C ILE A 195 22.39 2.18 -10.77
N SER A 196 22.48 3.50 -10.98
CA SER A 196 22.74 4.44 -9.88
C SER A 196 21.51 4.58 -8.99
N ILE A 197 21.74 4.54 -7.67
CA ILE A 197 20.70 4.69 -6.65
C ILE A 197 20.78 6.05 -5.93
N ASP A 198 21.67 6.95 -6.35
CA ASP A 198 21.99 8.18 -5.60
C ASP A 198 20.77 9.09 -5.43
N ALA A 199 20.00 9.30 -6.51
CA ALA A 199 18.78 10.09 -6.49
C ALA A 199 17.69 9.48 -5.60
N ILE A 200 17.64 8.15 -5.51
CA ILE A 200 16.71 7.41 -4.65
C ILE A 200 17.16 7.55 -3.18
N ALA A 201 18.44 7.37 -2.91
CA ALA A 201 19.04 7.50 -1.58
C ALA A 201 18.86 8.93 -1.01
N ALA A 202 18.99 9.95 -1.85
CA ALA A 202 18.80 11.35 -1.48
C ALA A 202 17.37 11.67 -0.99
N GLN A 203 16.37 10.91 -1.44
CA GLN A 203 14.96 11.05 -1.03
C GLN A 203 14.57 10.09 0.10
N ALA A 204 15.43 9.12 0.43
CA ALA A 204 15.14 8.11 1.42
C ALA A 204 15.09 8.70 2.85
N PRO A 205 14.30 8.11 3.77
CA PRO A 205 14.31 8.48 5.19
C PRO A 205 15.71 8.35 5.83
N PRO A 206 16.02 9.09 6.92
CA PRO A 206 17.35 9.05 7.55
C PRO A 206 17.80 7.64 7.96
N ALA A 207 16.89 6.81 8.47
CA ALA A 207 17.18 5.42 8.85
C ALA A 207 17.55 4.54 7.64
N ALA A 208 16.89 4.74 6.49
CA ALA A 208 17.23 4.06 5.25
C ALA A 208 18.63 4.46 4.75
N ARG A 209 18.98 5.75 4.78
CA ARG A 209 20.32 6.21 4.37
C ARG A 209 21.43 5.59 5.21
N LYS A 210 21.26 5.53 6.53
CA LYS A 210 22.20 4.83 7.42
C LYS A 210 22.38 3.37 7.04
N MET A 211 21.30 2.68 6.67
CA MET A 211 21.41 1.30 6.20
C MET A 211 22.09 1.20 4.84
N LEU A 212 21.78 2.08 3.88
CA LEU A 212 22.48 2.13 2.60
C LEU A 212 24.00 2.33 2.78
N GLN A 213 24.42 3.20 3.71
CA GLN A 213 25.83 3.38 4.09
C GLN A 213 26.43 2.10 4.65
N ARG A 214 25.72 1.39 5.54
CA ARG A 214 26.15 0.10 6.10
C ARG A 214 26.33 -0.98 5.03
N PHE A 215 25.52 -0.96 3.98
CA PHE A 215 25.66 -1.85 2.82
C PHE A 215 26.75 -1.38 1.83
N GLY A 216 27.43 -0.26 2.08
CA GLY A 216 28.42 0.33 1.18
C GLY A 216 27.81 0.83 -0.13
N ALA A 217 26.50 1.07 -0.15
CA ALA A 217 25.76 1.45 -1.35
C ALA A 217 25.84 2.95 -1.64
N ILE A 218 26.08 3.76 -0.60
CA ILE A 218 26.36 5.20 -0.70
C ILE A 218 27.51 5.55 0.25
N LYS A 219 28.21 6.67 -0.01
CA LYS A 219 29.26 7.17 0.89
C LYS A 219 28.65 7.73 2.20
N ALA A 220 29.43 7.62 3.28
CA ALA A 220 29.08 8.12 4.61
C ALA A 220 28.90 9.64 4.62
#